data_AF-A0A967U2J7-F1
#
_entry.id   AF-A0A967U2J7-F1
#
_cell.length_a   1.000
_cell.length_b   1.000
_cell.length_c   1.000
_cell.angle_alpha   90.00
_cell.angle_beta   90.00
_cell.angle_gamma   90.00
#
_symmetry.space_group_name_H-M   'P 1'
#
loop_
_entity.id
_entity.type
_entity.pdbx_description
1 polymer ?
#
loop_
_entity_poly.entity_id
_entity_poly.type
_entity_poly.pdbx_seq_one_letter_code
_entity_poly.pdbx_strand_id
1 'polypeptide(L)' 'MRAKFLELIGLSVNPKAINLLKEELASEHYEMRMWAYNALLHSESKKANKIAKEYRENNPDEDFIV' A
#
# COMPACT_ATOMS: atom_id res chain seq x y z
N MET A 1 2.18 11.59 -15.22
CA MET A 1 3.49 11.03 -14.82
C MET A 1 3.45 10.32 -13.46
N ARG A 2 2.76 10.85 -12.43
CA ARG A 2 2.65 10.21 -11.10
C ARG A 2 2.08 8.76 -11.14
N ALA A 3 1.03 8.50 -11.92
CA ALA A 3 0.42 7.17 -12.03
C ALA A 3 1.37 6.05 -12.48
N LYS A 4 2.22 6.28 -13.50
CA LYS A 4 3.22 5.29 -13.95
C LYS A 4 4.33 5.07 -12.93
N PHE A 5 4.66 6.09 -12.14
CA PHE A 5 5.64 5.99 -11.07
C PHE A 5 5.07 5.18 -9.90
N LEU A 6 3.78 5.37 -9.59
CA LEU A 6 3.04 4.59 -8.60
C LEU A 6 3.02 3.11 -9.00
N GLU A 7 2.59 2.73 -10.21
CA GLU A 7 2.63 1.32 -10.66
C GLU A 7 4.00 0.65 -10.44
N LEU A 8 5.10 1.35 -10.75
CA LEU A 8 6.45 0.81 -10.57
C LEU A 8 6.84 0.62 -9.10
N ILE A 9 6.38 1.51 -8.22
CA ILE A 9 6.60 1.43 -6.76
C ILE A 9 5.87 0.22 -6.17
N GLY A 10 4.67 -0.09 -6.66
CA GLY A 10 3.87 -1.22 -6.15
C GLY A 10 4.51 -2.59 -6.36
N LEU A 11 5.38 -2.73 -7.37
CA LEU A 11 6.16 -3.94 -7.64
C LEU A 11 7.52 -3.96 -6.96
N SER A 12 7.89 -2.90 -6.23
CA SER A 12 9.22 -2.74 -5.67
C SER A 12 9.31 -3.30 -4.25
N VAL A 13 10.23 -4.23 -4.03
CA VAL A 13 10.62 -4.69 -2.67
C VAL A 13 11.58 -3.72 -1.96
N ASN A 14 11.89 -2.58 -2.58
CA ASN A 14 12.82 -1.60 -2.03
C ASN A 14 12.26 -1.02 -0.72
N PRO A 15 13.04 -0.97 0.38
CA PRO A 15 12.60 -0.36 1.64
C PRO A 15 12.08 1.07 1.52
N LYS A 16 12.62 1.88 0.60
CA LYS A 16 12.13 3.24 0.33
C LYS A 16 10.74 3.24 -0.30
N ALA A 17 10.47 2.31 -1.20
CA ALA A 17 9.15 2.12 -1.81
C ALA A 17 8.12 1.70 -0.75
N ILE A 18 8.47 0.76 0.13
CA ILE A 18 7.61 0.33 1.23
C ILE A 18 7.27 1.49 2.18
N ASN A 19 8.24 2.35 2.51
CA ASN A 19 7.99 3.50 3.36
C ASN A 19 7.04 4.50 2.69
N LEU A 20 7.22 4.80 1.41
CA LEU A 20 6.33 5.68 0.66
C LEU A 20 4.91 5.10 0.57
N LEU A 21 4.77 3.80 0.28
CA LEU A 21 3.47 3.12 0.29
C LEU A 21 2.78 3.21 1.65
N LYS A 22 3.55 3.06 2.73
CA LYS A 22 3.02 3.23 4.09
C LYS A 22 2.51 4.66 4.34
N GLU A 23 3.16 5.68 3.81
CA GLU A 23 2.70 7.06 3.91
C GLU A 23 1.41 7.29 3.12
N GLU A 24 1.29 6.70 1.93
CA GLU A 24 0.08 6.83 1.07
C GLU A 24 -1.15 6.12 1.66
N LEU A 25 -0.99 5.19 2.61
CA LEU A 25 -2.11 4.64 3.40
C LEU A 25 -2.83 5.71 4.25
N ALA A 26 -2.18 6.85 4.54
CA ALA A 26 -2.80 7.97 5.24
C ALA A 26 -3.46 8.99 4.28
N SER A 27 -3.53 8.69 2.99
CA SER A 27 -4.15 9.59 2.00
C SER A 27 -5.64 9.79 2.27
N GLU A 28 -6.14 11.01 2.09
CA GLU A 28 -7.58 11.29 2.15
C GLU A 28 -8.34 10.60 1.02
N HIS A 29 -7.66 10.30 -0.09
CA HIS A 29 -8.25 9.66 -1.26
C HIS A 29 -8.27 8.14 -1.11
N TYR A 30 -9.47 7.57 -1.12
CA TYR A 30 -9.70 6.13 -1.04
C TYR A 30 -8.90 5.35 -2.08
N GLU A 31 -8.90 5.79 -3.33
CA GLU A 31 -8.18 5.13 -4.44
C GLU A 31 -6.68 5.00 -4.16
N MET A 32 -6.09 6.03 -3.55
CA MET A 32 -4.67 6.03 -3.18
C MET A 32 -4.39 5.06 -2.02
N ARG A 33 -5.26 5.02 -1.01
CA ARG A 33 -5.15 4.06 0.10
C ARG A 33 -5.26 2.63 -0.40
N MET A 34 -6.22 2.33 -1.27
CA MET A 34 -6.41 0.99 -1.82
C MET A 34 -5.28 0.56 -2.73
N TRP A 35 -4.79 1.47 -3.58
CA TRP A 35 -3.60 1.21 -4.38
C TRP A 35 -2.40 0.89 -3.49
N ALA A 36 -2.14 1.70 -2.46
CA ALA A 36 -1.02 1.50 -1.55
C ALA A 36 -1.15 0.20 -0.74
N TYR A 37 -2.36 -0.09 -0.25
CA TYR A 37 -2.69 -1.33 0.44
C TYR A 37 -2.44 -2.55 -0.45
N ASN A 38 -2.95 -2.56 -1.68
CA ASN A 38 -2.78 -3.70 -2.60
C ASN A 38 -1.31 -3.90 -3.00
N ALA A 39 -0.58 -2.82 -3.23
CA ALA A 39 0.86 -2.86 -3.45
C ALA A 39 1.62 -3.48 -2.25
N LEU A 40 1.24 -3.14 -1.02
CA LEU A 40 1.86 -3.70 0.18
C LEU A 40 1.43 -5.15 0.43
N LEU A 41 0.18 -5.51 0.12
CA LEU A 41 -0.40 -6.84 0.32
C LEU A 41 0.19 -7.90 -0.63
N HIS A 42 0.43 -7.52 -1.88
CA HIS A 42 0.96 -8.40 -2.92
C HIS A 42 2.48 -8.32 -3.08
N SER A 43 3.16 -7.64 -2.15
CA SER A 43 4.61 -7.55 -2.15
C SER A 43 5.25 -8.88 -1.73
N GLU A 44 6.39 -9.22 -2.32
CA GLU A 44 7.22 -10.34 -1.86
C GLU A 44 7.89 -10.06 -0.50
N SER A 45 7.81 -8.83 0.00
CA SER A 45 8.37 -8.43 1.29
C SER A 45 7.44 -8.77 2.45
N LYS A 46 7.89 -9.65 3.36
CA LYS A 46 7.19 -9.96 4.62
C LYS A 46 6.89 -8.70 5.45
N LYS A 47 7.77 -7.69 5.39
CA LYS A 47 7.56 -6.41 6.09
C LYS A 47 6.38 -5.64 5.49
N ALA A 48 6.27 -5.60 4.17
CA ALA A 48 5.16 -4.93 3.49
C ALA A 48 3.82 -5.63 3.81
N ASN A 49 3.78 -6.96 3.71
CA ASN A 49 2.58 -7.74 4.03
C ASN A 49 2.13 -7.55 5.48
N LYS A 50 3.07 -7.39 6.42
CA LYS A 50 2.75 -7.07 7.82
C LYS A 50 2.09 -5.70 7.94
N ILE A 51 2.59 -4.68 7.25
CA ILE A 51 1.99 -3.33 7.26
C ILE A 51 0.57 -3.36 6.68
N ALA A 52 0.36 -4.07 5.56
CA ALA A 52 -0.97 -4.22 4.96
C ALA A 52 -1.95 -4.90 5.93
N LYS A 53 -1.50 -5.96 6.62
CA LYS A 53 -2.31 -6.65 7.63
C LYS A 53 -2.69 -5.73 8.78
N GLU A 54 -1.73 -5.02 9.36
CA GLU A 54 -1.97 -4.06 10.45
C GLU A 54 -2.92 -2.94 10.01
N TYR A 55 -2.80 -2.46 8.77
CA TYR A 55 -3.71 -1.46 8.22
C TYR A 55 -5.15 -1.98 8.16
N ARG A 56 -5.36 -3.22 7.67
CA ARG A 56 -6.69 -3.84 7.60
C ARG A 56 -7.32 -4.06 8.97
N GLU A 57 -6.53 -4.51 9.94
CA GLU A 57 -7.01 -4.73 11.32
C GLU A 57 -7.44 -3.42 12.01
N ASN A 58 -6.75 -2.32 11.72
CA ASN A 58 -7.05 -1.00 12.31
C ASN A 58 -8.14 -0.22 11.58
N ASN A 59 -8.52 -0.61 10.36
CA ASN A 59 -9.52 0.09 9.55
C ASN A 59 -10.62 -0.89 9.10
N PRO A 60 -11.38 -1.50 10.02
CA PRO A 60 -12.35 -2.54 9.69
C PRO A 60 -13.51 -2.06 8.79
N ASP A 61 -13.77 -0.75 8.79
CA ASP A 61 -14.85 -0.13 8.01
C ASP A 61 -14.41 0.29 6.60
N GLU A 62 -13.12 0.15 6.27
CA GLU A 62 -12.61 0.47 4.94
C GLU A 62 -13.04 -0.63 3.94
N ASP A 63 -13.53 -0.21 2.77
CA ASP A 63 -13.95 -1.13 1.72
C ASP A 63 -12.72 -1.67 0.98
N PHE A 64 -12.12 -2.74 1.50
CA PHE A 64 -10.95 -3.36 0.87
C PHE A 64 -11.32 -4.11 -0.40
N ILE A 65 -10.93 -3.55 -1.55
CA ILE A 65 -11.00 -4.24 -2.85
C ILE A 65 -9.67 -4.97 -3.06
N VAL A 66 -9.72 -6.31 -3.02
CA VAL A 66 -8.58 -7.22 -3.26
C VAL A 66 -8.61 -7.73 -4.69
#